data_AF-A0A0G4N0C9-F1
#
_entry.id   AF-A0A0G4N0C9-F1
#
_cell.length_a   1.000
_cell.length_b   1.000
_cell.length_c   1.000
_cell.angle_alpha   90.00
_cell.angle_beta   90.00
_cell.angle_gamma   90.00
#
_symmetry.space_group_name_H-M   'P 1'
#
loop_
_entity.id
_entity.type
_entity.pdbx_description
1 polymer ?
#
loop_
_entity_poly.entity_id
_entity_poly.type
_entity_poly.pdbx_seq_one_letter_code
_entity_poly.pdbx_strand_id
1 'polypeptide(L)'
;DSYADGQSRVVVEESVPVRQDPATNPFGNYYEVRKKTVERACWVDAEPKLNRVIRLENATKKNDVSGRNVGYKLTAPATQLLLAD
;
A
#
# COMPACT_ATOMS: atom_id res chain seq x y z
N ASP A 1 7.81 -19.85 -8.46
CA ASP A 1 6.57 -19.05 -8.47
C ASP A 1 5.90 -19.24 -9.82
N SER A 2 4.57 -19.35 -9.89
CA SER A 2 3.81 -19.70 -11.11
C SER A 2 3.54 -18.51 -12.04
N TYR A 3 4.02 -17.31 -11.70
CA TYR A 3 3.90 -16.11 -12.51
C TYR A 3 5.07 -15.98 -13.49
N ALA A 4 4.79 -15.49 -14.70
CA ALA A 4 5.84 -15.10 -15.63
C ALA A 4 6.55 -13.82 -15.14
N ASP A 5 7.79 -13.64 -15.57
CA ASP A 5 8.59 -12.48 -15.19
C ASP A 5 7.88 -11.16 -15.55
N GLY A 6 7.98 -10.18 -14.66
CA GLY A 6 7.30 -8.88 -14.79
C GLY A 6 5.78 -8.86 -14.55
N GLN A 7 5.12 -9.99 -14.32
CA GLN A 7 3.67 -10.02 -14.05
C GLN A 7 3.31 -9.66 -12.61
N SER A 8 4.24 -9.80 -11.67
CA SER A 8 4.03 -9.53 -10.25
C SER A 8 4.80 -8.29 -9.83
N ARG A 9 4.18 -7.46 -9.00
CA ARG A 9 4.83 -6.29 -8.39
C ARG A 9 4.46 -6.14 -6.93
N VAL A 10 5.34 -5.47 -6.19
CA VAL A 10 5.11 -5.10 -4.80
C VAL A 10 4.67 -3.63 -4.75
N VAL A 11 3.59 -3.37 -4.03
CA VAL A 11 3.04 -2.02 -3.84
C VAL A 11 2.86 -1.76 -2.35
N VAL A 12 3.32 -0.60 -1.89
CA VAL A 12 3.04 -0.08 -0.55
C VAL A 12 1.75 0.75 -0.61
N GLU A 13 0.78 0.43 0.23
CA GLU A 13 -0.43 1.23 0.41
C GLU A 13 -0.47 1.87 1.80
N GLU A 14 -0.80 3.16 1.86
CA GLU A 14 -0.91 3.93 3.10
C GLU A 14 -2.22 4.73 3.12
N SER A 15 -2.85 4.79 4.29
CA SER A 15 -4.04 5.62 4.53
C SER A 15 -3.58 6.96 5.10
N VAL A 16 -3.74 8.03 4.32
CA VAL A 16 -3.18 9.35 4.63
C VAL A 16 -4.32 10.37 4.76
N PRO A 17 -4.34 11.18 5.83
CA PRO A 17 -5.34 12.25 5.96
C PRO A 17 -5.12 13.31 4.87
N VAL A 18 -6.21 13.80 4.31
CA VAL A 18 -6.16 14.92 3.36
C VAL A 18 -6.38 16.22 4.14
N ARG A 19 -5.60 17.25 3.80
CA ARG A 19 -5.72 18.55 4.48
C ARG A 19 -7.13 19.11 4.29
N GLN A 20 -7.63 19.81 5.30
CA GLN A 20 -8.90 20.53 5.19
C GLN A 20 -8.79 21.61 4.12
N ASP A 21 -9.78 21.65 3.22
CA ASP A 21 -9.83 22.57 2.10
C ASP A 21 -11.30 22.89 1.79
N PRO A 22 -11.68 24.17 1.62
CA PRO A 22 -13.10 24.55 1.43
C PRO A 22 -13.78 23.88 0.22
N ALA A 23 -13.04 23.55 -0.84
CA ALA A 23 -13.61 22.98 -2.06
C ALA A 23 -13.60 21.45 -2.04
N THR A 24 -12.56 20.82 -1.49
CA THR A 24 -12.29 19.39 -1.64
C THR A 24 -12.42 18.59 -0.34
N ASN A 25 -12.26 19.21 0.82
CA ASN A 25 -12.39 18.58 2.12
C ASN A 25 -12.85 19.58 3.20
N PRO A 26 -14.05 20.17 3.06
CA PRO A 26 -14.47 21.29 3.91
C PRO A 26 -14.60 20.94 5.39
N PHE A 27 -14.89 19.67 5.69
CA PHE A 27 -15.12 19.17 7.05
C PHE A 27 -13.95 18.35 7.62
N GLY A 28 -12.84 18.22 6.89
CA GLY A 28 -11.64 17.52 7.38
C GLY A 28 -11.79 16.01 7.57
N ASN A 29 -12.88 15.39 7.09
CA ASN A 29 -13.18 13.96 7.26
C ASN A 29 -12.63 13.10 6.11
N TYR A 30 -12.03 13.70 5.09
CA TYR A 30 -11.44 12.98 3.97
C TYR A 30 -10.04 12.45 4.29
N TYR A 31 -9.84 11.18 3.97
CA TYR A 31 -8.52 10.54 3.86
C TYR A 31 -8.43 9.80 2.52
N GLU A 32 -7.22 9.61 2.03
CA GLU A 32 -6.98 8.88 0.78
C GLU A 32 -6.04 7.69 0.99
N VAL A 33 -6.09 6.73 0.07
CA VAL A 33 -5.13 5.63 0.02
C VAL A 33 -4.08 5.94 -1.03
N ARG A 34 -2.85 6.19 -0.59
CA ARG A 34 -1.70 6.40 -1.48
C ARG A 34 -1.04 5.07 -1.78
N LYS A 35 -0.69 4.85 -3.05
CA LYS A 35 -0.03 3.63 -3.52
C LYS A 35 1.32 3.96 -4.12
N LYS A 36 2.36 3.23 -3.73
CA LYS A 36 3.71 3.37 -4.27
C LYS A 36 4.25 2.01 -4.69
N THR A 37 4.64 1.89 -5.96
CA THR A 37 5.30 0.66 -6.45
C THR A 37 6.73 0.61 -5.93
N VAL A 38 7.18 -0.57 -5.50
CA VAL A 38 8.57 -0.81 -5.13
C VAL A 38 9.36 -1.16 -6.40
N GLU A 39 10.23 -0.25 -6.82
CA GLU A 39 10.95 -0.36 -8.11
C GLU A 39 12.25 -1.17 -8.02
N ARG A 40 12.84 -1.25 -6.83
CA ARG A 40 14.08 -1.98 -6.55
C ARG A 40 14.00 -2.65 -5.20
N ALA A 41 14.81 -3.68 -4.99
CA ALA A 41 14.92 -4.36 -3.71
C ALA A 41 15.18 -3.35 -2.58
N CYS A 42 14.34 -3.38 -1.56
CA CYS A 42 14.45 -2.53 -0.38
C CYS A 42 13.75 -3.21 0.82
N TRP A 43 13.91 -2.61 1.99
CA TRP A 43 13.08 -2.90 3.15
C TRP A 43 11.94 -1.88 3.23
N VAL A 44 10.85 -2.24 3.93
CA VAL A 44 9.73 -1.34 4.25
C VAL A 44 9.29 -1.66 5.66
N ASP A 45 9.50 -0.73 6.60
CA ASP A 45 9.06 -0.91 7.98
C ASP A 45 7.54 -0.84 8.10
N ALA A 46 7.00 -1.53 9.09
CA ALA A 46 5.62 -1.35 9.49
C ALA A 46 5.39 0.09 9.99
N GLU A 47 4.33 0.74 9.51
CA GLU A 47 3.92 2.07 9.99
C GLU A 47 2.44 2.02 10.38
N PRO A 48 2.13 1.67 11.64
CA PRO A 48 0.75 1.51 12.10
C PRO A 48 -0.05 2.81 12.04
N LYS A 49 0.58 3.99 12.16
CA LYS A 49 -0.13 5.28 12.13
C LYS A 49 -0.70 5.61 10.75
N LEU A 50 -0.12 5.05 9.69
CA LEU A 50 -0.59 5.18 8.31
C LEU A 50 -1.33 3.93 7.83
N ASN A 51 -1.54 2.95 8.71
CA ASN A 51 -2.05 1.63 8.32
C ASN A 51 -1.31 1.07 7.10
N ARG A 52 0.02 1.16 7.12
CA ARG A 52 0.85 0.74 5.98
C ARG A 52 0.68 -0.76 5.74
N VAL A 53 0.34 -1.13 4.51
CA VAL A 53 0.21 -2.52 4.09
C VAL A 53 0.98 -2.78 2.81
N ILE A 54 1.43 -4.01 2.63
CA ILE A 54 2.12 -4.45 1.42
C ILE A 54 1.13 -5.22 0.54
N ARG A 55 1.08 -4.88 -0.74
CA ARG A 55 0.28 -5.53 -1.76
C ARG A 55 1.21 -6.29 -2.70
N LEU A 56 0.95 -7.57 -2.87
CA LEU A 56 1.56 -8.42 -3.88
C LEU A 56 0.53 -8.56 -4.99
N GLU A 57 0.66 -7.76 -6.05
CA GLU A 57 -0.37 -7.65 -7.07
C GLU A 57 0.15 -7.93 -8.47
N ASN A 58 -0.77 -8.40 -9.32
CA ASN A 58 -0.51 -8.58 -10.73
C ASN A 58 -0.45 -7.20 -11.41
N ALA A 59 0.56 -6.96 -12.24
CA ALA A 59 0.78 -5.67 -12.87
C ALA A 59 -0.27 -5.32 -13.95
N THR A 60 -0.91 -6.32 -14.56
CA THR A 60 -1.77 -6.14 -15.75
C THR A 60 -3.20 -6.65 -15.57
N LYS A 61 -3.40 -7.68 -14.74
CA LYS A 61 -4.74 -8.27 -14.50
C LYS A 61 -5.51 -7.46 -13.46
N LYS A 62 -6.64 -6.91 -13.90
CA LYS A 62 -7.58 -6.17 -13.05
C LYS A 62 -8.74 -7.05 -12.61
N ASN A 63 -9.34 -6.69 -11.48
CA ASN A 63 -10.58 -7.25 -10.99
C ASN A 63 -11.76 -6.49 -11.61
N ASP A 64 -12.72 -7.21 -12.18
CA ASP A 64 -13.81 -6.60 -12.96
C ASP A 64 -14.78 -5.76 -12.12
N VAL A 65 -14.89 -6.04 -10.82
CA VAL A 65 -15.79 -5.31 -9.92
C VAL A 65 -15.15 -4.01 -9.40
N SER A 66 -13.88 -4.08 -8.99
CA SER A 66 -13.20 -2.94 -8.35
C SER A 66 -12.33 -2.12 -9.30
N GLY A 67 -12.01 -2.63 -10.50
CA GLY A 67 -11.06 -2.05 -11.44
C GLY A 67 -9.60 -2.03 -10.95
N ARG A 68 -9.32 -2.59 -9.77
CA ARG A 68 -7.97 -2.64 -9.17
C ARG A 68 -7.24 -3.91 -9.61
N ASN A 69 -5.91 -3.86 -9.57
CA ASN A 69 -5.09 -5.03 -9.83
C ASN A 69 -5.38 -6.16 -8.84
N VAL A 70 -5.55 -7.38 -9.36
CA VAL A 70 -5.74 -8.57 -8.51
C VAL A 70 -4.47 -8.84 -7.73
N GLY A 71 -4.61 -9.33 -6.50
CA GLY A 71 -3.44 -9.59 -5.67
C GLY A 71 -3.76 -9.83 -4.21
N TYR A 72 -2.74 -10.21 -3.47
CA TYR A 72 -2.80 -10.46 -2.04
C TYR A 72 -2.37 -9.23 -1.25
N LYS A 73 -2.85 -9.13 -0.01
CA LYS A 73 -2.43 -8.13 0.96
C LYS A 73 -1.67 -8.83 2.07
N LEU A 74 -0.50 -8.32 2.39
CA LEU A 74 0.29 -8.69 3.55
C LEU A 74 0.16 -7.57 4.59
N THR A 75 -0.36 -7.94 5.76
CA THR A 75 -0.50 -7.06 6.91
C THR A 75 0.39 -7.61 8.02
N ALA A 76 1.51 -6.94 8.26
CA ALA A 76 2.39 -7.28 9.35
C ALA A 76 1.83 -6.70 10.68
N PRO A 77 1.84 -7.47 11.78
CA PRO A 77 1.57 -6.89 13.10
C PRO A 77 2.67 -5.90 13.47
N ALA A 78 2.34 -4.92 14.32
CA ALA A 78 3.32 -4.00 14.87
C ALA A 78 4.17 -4.74 15.93
N THR A 79 5.38 -5.17 15.55
CA THR A 79 6.30 -5.93 16.41
C THR A 79 7.58 -5.14 16.68
N GLN A 80 8.27 -5.49 17.75
CA GLN A 80 9.56 -4.91 18.12
C GLN A 80 10.64 -5.19 17.05
N LEU A 81 11.39 -4.15 16.66
CA LEU A 81 12.56 -4.26 15.78
C LEU A 81 13.84 -4.58 16.57
N LEU A 82 14.93 -4.87 15.86
CA LEU A 82 16.25 -5.11 16.45
C LEU A 82 16.67 -3.92 17.33
N LEU A 83 17.08 -4.21 18.58
CA LEU A 83 17.47 -3.22 19.60
C LEU A 83 19.00 -3.10 19.79
N ALA A 84 19.78 -3.84 19.01
CA ALA A 84 21.23 -3.80 19.11
C ALA A 84 21.79 -2.55 18.41
N ASP A 85 22.85 -1.98 18.98
CA ASP A 85 23.65 -0.89 18.42
C ASP A 85 24.71 -1.39 17.42
#